data_AF-A0A285UNA7-F1
#
_entry.id   AF-A0A285UNA7-F1
#
_cell.length_a   1.000
_cell.length_b   1.000
_cell.length_c   1.000
_cell.angle_alpha   90.00
_cell.angle_beta   90.00
_cell.angle_gamma   90.00
#
_symmetry.space_group_name_H-M   'P 1'
#
loop_
_entity.id
_entity.type
_entity.pdbx_description
1 polymer ?
#
loop_
_entity_poly.entity_id
_entity_poly.type
_entity_poly.pdbx_seq_one_letter_code
_entity_poly.pdbx_strand_id
1 'polypeptide(L)'
;MDREQLFDHISKLEADLRNMQENLETLKVHAVNLVEENVSLQMEKEHYETLVNNAEEKTDASFKHNTLKNLYDEGFHICNVHFGTHRHGEECLFCQGFLNQ
;
A
#
# COMPACT_ATOMS: atom_id res chain seq x y z
N MET A 1 26.22 -39.77 -41.70
CA MET A 1 26.32 -38.38 -41.20
C MET A 1 27.69 -37.89 -41.57
N ASP A 2 27.77 -36.79 -42.32
CA ASP A 2 29.05 -36.22 -42.70
C ASP A 2 29.74 -35.62 -41.48
N ARG A 3 31.06 -35.79 -41.39
CA ARG A 3 31.87 -35.32 -40.25
C ARG A 3 31.64 -33.83 -39.98
N GLU A 4 31.49 -33.05 -41.03
CA GLU A 4 31.25 -31.60 -41.00
C GLU A 4 29.92 -31.24 -40.32
N GLN A 5 28.84 -31.95 -40.64
CA GLN A 5 27.52 -31.74 -40.02
C GLN A 5 27.54 -32.00 -38.50
N LEU A 6 28.37 -32.96 -38.05
CA LEU A 6 28.51 -33.27 -36.64
C LEU A 6 29.21 -32.13 -35.88
N PHE A 7 30.25 -31.55 -36.48
CA PHE A 7 30.96 -30.39 -35.92
C PHE A 7 30.08 -29.13 -35.88
N ASP A 8 29.26 -28.90 -36.91
CA ASP A 8 28.30 -27.78 -36.92
C ASP A 8 27.25 -27.94 -35.82
N HIS A 9 26.73 -29.16 -35.62
CA HIS A 9 25.78 -29.44 -34.55
C HIS A 9 26.38 -29.22 -33.17
N ILE A 10 27.62 -29.66 -32.94
CA ILE A 10 28.33 -29.44 -31.68
C ILE A 10 28.55 -27.94 -31.45
N SER A 11 29.01 -27.21 -32.48
CA SER A 11 29.24 -25.76 -32.40
C SER A 11 27.96 -24.98 -32.06
N LYS A 12 26.82 -25.41 -32.64
CA LYS A 12 25.52 -24.84 -32.33
C LYS A 12 25.10 -25.11 -30.88
N LEU A 13 25.24 -26.35 -30.41
CA LEU A 13 24.92 -26.71 -29.03
C LEU A 13 25.79 -25.94 -28.03
N GLU A 14 27.07 -25.72 -28.33
CA GLU A 14 27.94 -24.88 -27.51
C GLU A 14 27.47 -23.43 -27.46
N ALA A 15 27.03 -22.86 -28.59
CA ALA A 15 26.47 -21.51 -28.62
C ALA A 15 25.16 -21.41 -27.83
N ASP A 16 24.28 -22.39 -27.98
CA ASP A 16 23.02 -22.45 -27.23
C ASP A 16 23.26 -22.57 -25.71
N LEU A 17 24.25 -23.36 -25.29
CA LEU A 17 24.65 -23.48 -23.90
C LEU A 17 25.19 -22.16 -23.34
N ARG A 18 26.03 -21.45 -24.11
CA ARG A 18 26.51 -20.11 -23.74
C ARG A 18 25.37 -19.11 -23.57
N ASN A 19 24.42 -19.09 -24.50
CA ASN A 19 23.23 -18.23 -24.41
C ASN A 19 22.37 -18.59 -23.17
N MET A 20 22.21 -19.89 -22.89
CA MET A 20 21.46 -20.33 -21.71
C MET A 20 22.16 -19.92 -20.40
N GLN A 21 23.50 -19.93 -20.36
CA GLN A 21 24.26 -19.44 -19.22
C GLN A 21 24.04 -17.93 -19.01
N GLU A 22 24.12 -17.12 -20.06
CA GLU A 22 23.89 -15.67 -19.97
C GLU A 22 22.46 -15.33 -19.51
N ASN A 23 21.48 -16.09 -20.01
CA ASN A 23 20.09 -15.96 -19.56
C ASN A 23 19.93 -16.31 -18.08
N LEU A 24 20.64 -17.33 -17.59
CA LEU A 24 20.62 -17.71 -16.17
C LEU A 24 21.27 -16.63 -15.28
N GLU A 25 22.37 -16.02 -15.72
CA GLU A 25 23.00 -14.92 -15.01
C GLU A 25 22.07 -13.71 -14.91
N THR A 26 21.40 -13.36 -16.01
CA THR A 26 20.40 -12.28 -16.05
C THR A 26 19.21 -12.58 -15.12
N LEU A 27 18.69 -13.81 -15.18
CA LEU A 27 17.57 -14.23 -14.33
C LEU A 27 17.93 -14.20 -12.84
N LYS A 28 19.18 -14.56 -12.50
CA LYS A 28 19.68 -14.49 -11.12
C LYS A 28 19.67 -13.06 -10.59
N VAL A 29 20.09 -12.09 -11.40
CA VAL A 29 20.04 -10.66 -11.03
C VAL A 29 18.59 -10.22 -10.78
N HIS A 30 17.67 -10.58 -11.67
CA HIS A 30 16.25 -10.26 -11.48
C HIS A 30 15.66 -10.90 -10.23
N ALA A 31 16.03 -12.15 -9.92
CA ALA A 31 15.56 -12.82 -8.72
C ALA A 31 16.03 -12.11 -7.44
N VAL A 32 17.27 -11.62 -7.39
CA VAL A 32 17.78 -10.84 -6.26
C VAL A 32 16.97 -9.55 -6.09
N ASN A 33 16.78 -8.79 -7.17
CA ASN A 33 16.03 -7.53 -7.12
C ASN A 33 14.58 -7.75 -6.62
N LEU A 34 13.91 -8.81 -7.08
CA LEU A 34 12.56 -9.16 -6.63
C LEU A 34 12.51 -9.52 -5.14
N VAL A 35 13.52 -10.21 -4.62
CA VAL A 35 13.60 -10.53 -3.19
C VAL A 35 13.82 -9.27 -2.37
N GLU A 36 14.69 -8.37 -2.81
CA GLU A 36 14.94 -7.08 -2.12
C GLU A 36 13.69 -6.19 -2.10
N GLU A 37 12.96 -6.12 -3.22
CA GLU A 37 11.70 -5.40 -3.31
C GLU A 37 10.64 -6.02 -2.38
N ASN A 38 10.52 -7.35 -2.37
CA ASN A 38 9.56 -8.04 -1.51
C ASN A 38 9.81 -7.78 -0.03
N VAL A 39 11.08 -7.82 0.39
CA VAL A 39 11.50 -7.50 1.77
C VAL A 39 11.17 -6.05 2.12
N SER A 40 11.40 -5.11 1.20
CA SER A 40 11.07 -3.70 1.39
C SER A 40 9.57 -3.47 1.55
N LEU A 41 8.76 -4.10 0.69
CA LEU A 41 7.30 -4.05 0.76
C LEU A 41 6.75 -4.68 2.05
N GLN A 42 7.38 -5.76 2.53
CA GLN A 42 6.97 -6.40 3.77
C GLN A 42 7.21 -5.48 4.97
N MET A 43 8.35 -4.80 5.02
CA MET A 43 8.63 -3.79 6.06
C MET A 43 7.63 -2.63 6.01
N GLU A 44 7.29 -2.13 4.82
CA GLU A 44 6.32 -1.06 4.66
C GLU A 44 4.91 -1.50 5.11
N LYS A 45 4.52 -2.73 4.78
CA LYS A 45 3.27 -3.32 5.25
C LYS A 45 3.21 -3.39 6.78
N GLU A 46 4.25 -3.92 7.43
CA GLU A 46 4.33 -4.00 8.90
C GLU A 46 4.27 -2.61 9.55
N HIS A 47 4.89 -1.61 8.90
CA HIS A 47 4.81 -0.22 9.34
C HIS A 47 3.38 0.32 9.29
N TYR A 48 2.66 0.13 8.18
CA TYR A 48 1.26 0.55 8.07
C TYR A 48 0.34 -0.18 9.05
N GLU A 49 0.49 -1.49 9.22
CA GLU A 49 -0.28 -2.26 10.20
C GLU A 49 -0.07 -1.72 11.61
N THR A 50 1.18 -1.39 11.96
CA THR A 50 1.50 -0.75 13.24
C THR A 50 0.80 0.61 13.39
N LEU A 51 0.81 1.45 12.36
CA LEU A 51 0.13 2.75 12.40
C LEU A 51 -1.40 2.61 12.55
N VAL A 52 -1.99 1.66 11.82
CA VAL A 52 -3.43 1.37 11.90
C VAL A 52 -3.79 0.85 13.28
N ASN A 53 -3.06 -0.13 13.82
CA ASN A 53 -3.32 -0.66 15.16
C ASN A 53 -3.20 0.43 16.23
N ASN A 54 -2.17 1.28 16.15
CA ASN A 54 -2.02 2.43 17.06
C ASN A 54 -3.14 3.48 16.90
N ALA A 55 -3.66 3.66 15.68
CA ALA A 55 -4.81 4.53 15.44
C ALA A 55 -6.09 3.90 16.00
N GLU A 56 -6.29 2.60 15.84
CA GLU A 56 -7.45 1.88 16.39
C GLU A 56 -7.45 1.88 17.92
N GLU A 57 -6.30 1.65 18.56
CA GLU A 57 -6.13 1.74 20.02
C GLU A 57 -6.36 3.17 20.57
N LYS A 58 -6.03 4.21 19.80
CA LYS A 58 -6.34 5.62 20.14
C LYS A 58 -7.77 6.02 19.79
N THR A 59 -8.46 5.23 18.99
CA THR A 59 -9.88 5.44 18.66
C THR A 59 -10.75 4.56 19.51
N ASP A 60 -10.57 4.67 20.82
CA ASP A 60 -11.69 4.45 21.72
C ASP A 60 -12.85 5.31 21.18
N ALA A 61 -13.95 4.69 20.78
CA ALA A 61 -15.06 5.35 20.09
C ALA A 61 -15.56 6.58 20.88
N SER A 62 -15.36 6.56 22.20
CA SER A 62 -15.55 7.67 23.12
C SER A 62 -14.77 8.94 22.71
N PHE A 63 -13.51 8.84 22.28
CA PHE A 63 -12.69 10.00 21.92
C PHE A 63 -13.13 10.66 20.61
N LYS A 64 -13.51 9.86 19.59
CA LYS A 64 -14.04 10.39 18.31
C LYS A 64 -15.39 11.09 18.52
N HIS A 65 -16.28 10.48 19.30
CA HIS A 65 -17.59 11.06 19.61
C HIS A 65 -17.46 12.34 20.46
N ASN A 66 -16.56 12.33 21.46
CA ASN A 66 -16.28 13.51 22.26
C ASN A 66 -15.64 14.64 21.43
N THR A 67 -14.73 14.33 20.50
CA THR A 67 -14.08 15.37 19.68
C THR A 67 -15.07 16.06 18.74
N LEU A 68 -15.94 15.30 18.07
CA LEU A 68 -16.95 15.90 17.17
C LEU A 68 -18.03 16.64 17.94
N LYS A 69 -18.43 16.12 19.12
CA LYS A 69 -19.34 16.84 20.02
C LYS A 69 -18.74 18.16 20.50
N ASN A 70 -17.46 18.18 20.88
CA ASN A 70 -16.77 19.40 21.28
C ASN A 70 -16.75 20.44 20.14
N LEU A 71 -16.44 20.04 18.90
CA LEU A 71 -16.50 20.95 17.74
C LEU A 71 -17.91 21.52 17.53
N TYR A 72 -18.95 20.70 17.70
CA TYR A 72 -20.34 21.15 17.59
C TYR A 72 -20.72 22.16 18.67
N ASP A 73 -20.28 21.92 19.91
CA ASP A 73 -20.51 22.78 21.07
C ASP A 73 -19.72 24.10 20.97
N GLU A 74 -18.54 24.09 20.34
CA GLU A 74 -17.76 25.28 19.97
C GLU A 74 -18.40 26.10 18.83
N GLY A 75 -19.46 25.58 18.21
CA GLY A 75 -20.22 26.28 17.18
C GLY A 75 -19.78 25.98 15.75
N PHE A 76 -19.08 24.87 15.50
CA PHE A 76 -18.71 24.43 14.15
C PHE A 76 -19.66 23.36 13.60
N HIS A 77 -19.76 23.28 12.27
CA HIS A 77 -20.50 22.22 11.60
C HIS A 77 -19.68 20.92 11.56
N ILE A 78 -20.34 19.80 11.87
CA ILE A 78 -19.75 18.45 11.82
C ILE A 78 -20.35 17.57 10.72
N CYS A 79 -21.29 18.09 9.93
CA CYS A 79 -21.86 17.38 8.78
C CYS A 79 -20.93 17.46 7.56
N ASN A 80 -21.02 16.49 6.66
CA ASN A 80 -20.23 16.44 5.43
C ASN A 80 -20.40 17.67 4.52
N VAL A 81 -21.54 18.38 4.61
CA VAL A 81 -21.86 19.53 3.75
C VAL A 81 -21.05 20.77 4.13
N HIS A 82 -20.80 20.98 5.43
CA HIS A 82 -20.22 22.23 5.96
C HIS A 82 -19.10 21.97 6.96
N PHE A 83 -18.47 20.80 6.95
CA PHE A 83 -17.51 20.38 7.97
C PHE A 83 -16.46 21.46 8.29
N GLY A 84 -16.37 21.84 9.57
CA GLY A 84 -15.39 22.79 10.08
C GLY A 84 -15.71 24.28 9.86
N THR A 85 -16.86 24.64 9.27
CA THR A 85 -17.28 26.05 9.18
C THR A 85 -18.08 26.47 10.40
N HIS A 86 -18.12 27.78 10.68
CA HIS A 86 -18.81 28.33 11.84
C HIS A 86 -20.34 28.39 11.60
N ARG A 87 -21.13 27.94 12.58
CA ARG A 87 -22.61 27.89 12.52
C ARG A 87 -23.27 29.25 12.67
N HIS A 88 -22.54 30.24 13.19
CA HIS A 88 -23.06 31.60 13.46
C HIS A 88 -24.38 31.61 14.28
N GLY A 89 -24.62 30.57 15.09
CA GLY A 89 -25.84 30.41 15.90
C GLY A 89 -26.99 29.63 15.24
N GLU A 90 -26.84 29.15 14.00
CA GLU A 90 -27.89 28.39 13.32
C GLU A 90 -27.90 26.90 13.73
N GLU A 91 -29.09 26.32 13.90
CA GLU A 91 -29.26 24.88 14.11
C GLU A 91 -29.19 24.12 12.78
N CYS A 92 -28.25 23.18 12.69
CA CYS A 92 -28.08 22.34 11.50
C CYS A 92 -28.71 20.96 11.74
N LEU A 93 -29.81 20.68 11.04
CA LEU A 93 -30.51 19.38 11.11
C LEU A 93 -29.60 18.19 10.76
N PHE A 94 -28.65 18.38 9.84
CA PHE A 94 -27.67 17.33 9.48
C PHE A 94 -26.68 17.04 10.61
N CYS A 95 -26.28 18.05 11.38
CA CYS A 95 -25.42 17.84 12.55
C CYS A 95 -26.18 17.14 13.68
N GLN A 96 -27.45 17.48 13.89
CA GLN A 96 -28.30 16.81 14.88
C GLN A 96 -28.56 15.34 14.52
N GLY A 97 -28.84 15.04 13.24
CA GLY A 97 -29.01 13.67 12.76
C GLY A 97 -27.75 12.81 12.92
N PHE A 98 -26.56 13.43 12.81
CA PHE A 98 -25.28 12.77 13.03
C PHE A 98 -25.00 12.48 14.52
N LEU A 99 -25.46 13.33 15.43
CA LEU A 99 -25.26 13.16 16.89
C LEU A 99 -26.28 12.23 17.56
N ASN A 100 -27.44 12.04 16.94
CA ASN A 100 -28.55 11.26 17.52
C ASN A 100 -28.66 9.83 16.97
N GLN A 101 -27.63 9.35 16.27
CA GLN A 101 -27.56 8.01 15.67
C GLN A 101 -26.59 7.14 16.46
#